data_AF-A0A9C8AAC9-F1
#
_entry.id   AF-A0A9C8AAC9-F1
#
_cell.length_a   1.000
_cell.length_b   1.000
_cell.length_c   1.000
_cell.angle_alpha   90.00
_cell.angle_beta   90.00
_cell.angle_gamma   90.00
#
_symmetry.space_group_name_H-M   'P 1'
#
loop_
_entity.id
_entity.type
_entity.pdbx_description
1 polymer ?
#
loop_
_entity_poly.entity_id
_entity_poly.type
_entity_poly.pdbx_seq_one_letter_code
_entity_poly.pdbx_strand_id
1 'polypeptide(L)' 'MVKVRYQDYTAVIDIRNCELTEGKLPSKQLKLVLAWAEIRKEDLLADWELASKGEIPFKIDPLR' A
#
# COMPACT_ATOMS: atom_id res chain seq x y z
N MET A 1 2.77 -5.15 4.10
CA MET A 1 3.21 -3.73 4.17
C MET A 1 3.41 -3.23 2.75
N VAL A 2 2.91 -2.04 2.40
CA VAL A 2 3.10 -1.41 1.08
C VAL A 2 4.02 -0.21 1.22
N LYS A 3 4.99 -0.08 0.31
CA LYS A 3 5.89 1.07 0.27
C LYS A 3 5.40 2.06 -0.77
N VAL A 4 5.16 3.30 -0.36
CA VAL A 4 4.70 4.39 -1.21
C VAL A 4 5.79 5.44 -1.32
N ARG A 5 6.03 5.90 -2.55
CA ARG A 5 6.92 7.01 -2.86
C ARG A 5 6.13 8.12 -3.55
N TYR A 6 6.27 9.33 -3.06
CA TYR A 6 5.65 10.51 -3.63
C TYR A 6 6.66 11.66 -3.62
N GLN A 7 7.18 12.04 -4.79
CA GLN A 7 8.28 13.00 -4.90
C GLN A 7 9.45 12.59 -3.98
N ASP A 8 9.92 13.49 -3.11
CA ASP A 8 10.95 13.24 -2.09
C ASP A 8 10.43 12.53 -0.83
N TYR A 9 9.13 12.29 -0.74
CA TYR A 9 8.50 11.62 0.40
C TYR A 9 8.45 10.11 0.20
N THR A 10 8.79 9.39 1.25
CA THR A 10 8.66 7.93 1.30
C THR A 10 7.84 7.56 2.53
N ALA A 11 6.94 6.61 2.39
CA ALA A 11 6.12 6.08 3.47
C ALA A 11 5.94 4.57 3.34
N VAL A 12 5.81 3.90 4.48
CA VAL A 12 5.40 2.51 4.57
C VAL A 12 4.04 2.48 5.25
N ILE A 13 3.09 1.84 4.59
CA ILE A 13 1.71 1.72 5.04
C ILE A 13 1.47 0.27 5.40
N ASP A 14 0.91 0.04 6.58
CA ASP A 14 0.44 -1.27 6.96
C ASP A 14 -0.93 -1.52 6.32
N ILE A 15 -1.05 -2.63 5.58
CA ILE A 15 -2.28 -3.01 4.86
C ILE A 15 -3.32 -3.59 5.83
N ARG A 16 -2.88 -4.20 6.93
CA ARG A 16 -3.77 -4.87 7.89
C ARG A 16 -4.53 -3.83 8.72
N ASN A 17 -3.84 -2.78 9.12
CA ASN A 17 -4.41 -1.71 9.93
C ASN A 17 -4.69 -0.41 9.15
N CYS A 18 -4.33 -0.35 7.87
CA CYS A 18 -4.46 0.86 7.04
C CYS A 18 -3.87 2.09 7.74
N GLU A 19 -2.62 1.98 8.20
CA GLU A 19 -1.95 3.03 8.96
C GLU A 19 -0.53 3.29 8.46
N LEU A 20 -0.02 4.50 8.69
CA LEU A 20 1.36 4.85 8.39
C LEU A 20 2.28 4.25 9.45
N THR A 21 3.11 3.31 9.04
CA THR A 21 4.08 2.65 9.92
C THR A 21 5.43 3.36 9.92
N GLU A 22 5.91 3.77 8.74
CA GLU A 22 7.20 4.46 8.61
C GLU A 22 7.15 5.58 7.58
N GLY A 23 8.07 6.54 7.74
CA GLY A 23 8.26 7.64 6.80
C GLY A 23 7.27 8.78 7.00
N LYS A 24 7.05 9.57 5.96
CA LYS A 24 6.21 10.75 6.01
C LYS A 24 5.57 10.98 4.65
N LEU A 25 4.28 11.25 4.65
CA LEU A 25 3.54 11.73 3.48
C LEU A 25 2.76 13.00 3.86
N PRO A 26 2.52 13.92 2.92
CA PRO A 26 1.60 15.01 3.15
C PRO A 26 0.19 14.46 3.42
N SER A 27 -0.58 15.14 4.28
CA SER A 27 -1.85 14.64 4.81
C SER A 27 -2.88 14.29 3.73
N LYS A 28 -2.85 14.99 2.58
CA LYS A 28 -3.73 14.70 1.43
C LYS A 28 -3.38 13.36 0.79
N GLN A 29 -2.11 13.13 0.46
CA GLN A 29 -1.63 11.89 -0.14
C GLN A 29 -1.77 10.72 0.83
N LEU A 30 -1.50 10.93 2.13
CA LEU A 30 -1.67 9.90 3.14
C LEU A 30 -3.13 9.41 3.16
N LYS A 31 -4.11 10.30 3.29
CA LYS A 31 -5.53 9.91 3.27
C LYS A 31 -5.93 9.16 2.01
N LEU A 32 -5.42 9.59 0.87
CA LEU A 32 -5.69 8.97 -0.43
C LEU A 32 -5.15 7.52 -0.48
N VAL A 33 -3.91 7.33 -0.03
CA VAL A 33 -3.26 6.02 0.05
C VAL A 33 -3.93 5.11 1.06
N LEU A 34 -4.35 5.64 2.22
CA LEU A 34 -5.07 4.87 3.24
C LEU A 34 -6.43 4.40 2.72
N ALA A 35 -7.20 5.29 2.08
CA ALA A 35 -8.47 4.92 1.48
C ALA A 35 -8.29 3.86 0.37
N TRP A 36 -7.26 4.00 -0.46
CA TRP A 36 -6.94 3.00 -1.47
C TRP A 36 -6.54 1.66 -0.86
N ALA A 37 -5.70 1.66 0.18
CA ALA A 37 -5.27 0.45 0.88
C ALA A 37 -6.45 -0.24 1.57
N GLU A 38 -7.42 0.52 2.08
CA GLU A 38 -8.64 -0.01 2.69
C GLU A 38 -9.56 -0.65 1.65
N ILE A 39 -9.78 0.00 0.51
CA ILE A 39 -10.60 -0.53 -0.59
C ILE A 39 -9.96 -1.79 -1.20
N ARG A 40 -8.63 -1.83 -1.28
CA ARG A 40 -7.86 -2.93 -1.89
C ARG A 40 -7.29 -3.90 -0.87
N LYS A 41 -7.74 -3.84 0.39
CA LYS A 41 -7.12 -4.60 1.49
C LYS A 41 -7.13 -6.10 1.23
N GLU A 42 -8.27 -6.60 0.77
CA GLU A 42 -8.49 -8.02 0.50
C GLU A 42 -7.62 -8.48 -0.68
N ASP A 43 -7.59 -7.72 -1.78
CA ASP A 43 -6.72 -7.98 -2.93
C ASP A 43 -5.24 -7.96 -2.51
N LEU A 44 -4.80 -6.94 -1.76
CA LEU A 44 -3.41 -6.80 -1.30
C LEU A 44 -2.96 -7.94 -0.40
N LEU A 45 -3.85 -8.47 0.44
CA LEU A 45 -3.57 -9.62 1.29
C LEU A 45 -3.49 -10.91 0.47
N ALA A 46 -4.40 -11.10 -0.49
CA ALA A 46 -4.35 -12.21 -1.43
C ALA A 46 -3.07 -12.17 -2.28
N ASP A 47 -2.70 -11.00 -2.78
CA ASP A 47 -1.46 -10.76 -3.52
C ASP A 47 -0.21 -11.02 -2.66
N TRP A 48 -0.23 -10.62 -1.39
CA TRP A 48 0.86 -10.92 -0.47
C TRP A 48 1.00 -12.43 -0.23
N GLU A 49 -0.13 -13.15 -0.14
CA GLU A 49 -0.13 -14.61 -0.01
C GLU A 49 0.39 -15.29 -1.28
N LEU A 50 -0.04 -14.84 -2.46
CA LEU A 50 0.46 -15.31 -3.76
C LEU A 50 1.96 -15.07 -3.90
N ALA A 51 2.43 -13.86 -3.62
CA ALA A 51 3.84 -13.51 -3.65
C ALA A 51 4.67 -14.35 -2.65
N SER A 52 4.12 -14.62 -1.46
CA SER A 52 4.74 -15.47 -0.44
C SER A 52 4.81 -16.95 -0.88
N LYS A 53 3.83 -17.40 -1.66
CA LYS A 53 3.82 -18.73 -2.31
C LYS A 53 4.72 -18.81 -3.54
N GLY A 54 5.35 -17.69 -3.96
CA GLY A 54 6.21 -17.62 -5.14
C GLY A 54 5.45 -17.43 -6.45
N GLU A 55 4.15 -17.18 -6.38
CA GLU A 55 3.33 -16.80 -7.54
C GLU A 55 3.46 -15.29 -7.82
N ILE A 56 3.27 -14.92 -9.08
CA ILE A 56 3.41 -13.52 -9.51
C ILE A 56 2.20 -12.76 -8.96
N PRO A 57 2.37 -11.81 -8.02
CA PRO A 57 1.27 -10.98 -7.58
C PRO A 57 0.74 -10.17 -8.77
N PHE A 58 -0.57 -9.97 -8.80
CA PHE A 58 -1.23 -9.08 -9.72
C PHE A 58 -0.61 -7.68 -9.61
N LYS A 59 -0.33 -7.08 -10.77
CA LYS A 59 0.08 -5.67 -10.83
C LYS A 59 -1.10 -4.84 -10.35
N ILE A 60 -1.04 -4.38 -9.11
CA ILE A 60 -2.00 -3.40 -8.62
C ILE A 60 -1.61 -2.06 -9.25
N ASP A 61 -2.50 -1.52 -10.07
CA ASP A 61 -2.27 -0.27 -10.77
C ASP A 61 -1.91 0.83 -9.77
N PRO A 62 -0.79 1.55 -9.97
CA PRO A 62 -0.42 2.66 -9.10
C PRO A 62 -1.52 3.71 -9.15
N LEU A 63 -1.81 4.30 -7.99
CA LEU A 63 -2.77 5.39 -7.90
C LEU A 63 -2.30 6.56 -8.78
N ARG A 64 -3.11 6.93 -9.78
CA ARG A 64 -2.77 7.93 -10.81
C ARG A 64 -3.15 9.35 -10.40
#